data_AF-A0A382DC84-F1
#
_entry.id   AF-A0A382DC84-F1
#
_cell.length_a   1.000
_cell.length_b   1.000
_cell.length_c   1.000
_cell.angle_alpha   90.00
_cell.angle_beta   90.00
_cell.angle_gamma   90.00
#
_symmetry.space_group_name_H-M   'P 1'
#
loop_
_entity.id
_entity.type
_entity.pdbx_description
1 polymer ?
#
loop_
_entity_poly.entity_id
_entity_poly.type
_entity_poly.pdbx_seq_one_letter_code
_entity_poly.pdbx_strand_id
1 'polypeptide(L)'
;MTKQAKIPLIALAVLVILYLINTRMQDKYTAKDTDLFSNGREHITRIFIQKNDEELELVKVDTLWTITNNDSLDVKKNIINNFFDDIEGIEREESPISTNPKNWSKYSVDDSAGTHLSLYGLNNKELGRYVLGRSKTNWSQNAIRINDGSHVYLTSKNILHRLQTRPTYWGEIPKPPEEEETEEDSLIIPEVPTITIPPLPDTSGT
;
A
#
# COMPACT_ATOMS: atom_id res chain seq x y z
N MET A 1 7.55 -37.59 -54.52
CA MET A 1 7.15 -36.16 -54.40
C MET A 1 7.37 -35.47 -55.73
N THR A 2 6.31 -34.90 -56.32
CA THR A 2 6.36 -34.19 -57.61
C THR A 2 7.36 -33.04 -57.51
N LYS A 3 8.16 -32.80 -58.56
CA LYS A 3 9.21 -31.76 -58.55
C LYS A 3 8.66 -30.37 -58.16
N GLN A 4 7.36 -30.15 -58.38
CA GLN A 4 6.65 -28.91 -58.07
C GLN A 4 6.32 -28.70 -56.57
N ALA A 5 6.29 -29.75 -55.75
CA ALA A 5 6.07 -29.63 -54.30
C ALA A 5 7.37 -29.36 -53.51
N LYS A 6 8.55 -29.47 -54.14
CA LYS A 6 9.84 -29.28 -53.47
C LYS A 6 10.16 -27.82 -53.17
N ILE A 7 9.85 -26.93 -54.13
CA ILE A 7 10.07 -25.48 -54.00
C ILE A 7 9.25 -24.87 -52.84
N PRO A 8 7.92 -25.10 -52.73
CA PRO A 8 7.15 -24.59 -51.60
C PRO A 8 7.58 -25.22 -50.27
N LEU A 9 8.03 -26.48 -50.26
CA LEU A 9 8.53 -27.13 -49.05
C LEU A 9 9.86 -26.51 -48.56
N ILE A 10 10.76 -26.16 -49.48
CA ILE A 10 12.01 -25.46 -49.16
C ILE A 10 11.70 -24.04 -48.67
N ALA A 11 10.79 -23.32 -49.35
CA ALA A 11 10.36 -22.00 -48.92
C ALA A 11 9.71 -22.03 -47.53
N LEU A 12 8.88 -23.03 -47.24
CA LEU A 12 8.29 -23.25 -45.92
C LEU A 12 9.36 -23.50 -44.86
N ALA A 13 10.35 -24.36 -45.15
CA ALA A 13 11.45 -24.64 -44.23
C ALA A 13 12.25 -23.37 -43.91
N VAL A 14 12.53 -22.53 -44.92
CA VAL A 14 13.20 -21.23 -44.71
C VAL A 14 12.36 -20.29 -43.84
N LEU A 15 11.04 -20.21 -44.08
CA LEU A 15 10.14 -19.39 -43.27
C LEU A 15 10.07 -19.87 -41.82
N VAL A 16 10.04 -21.18 -41.57
CA VAL A 16 10.07 -21.75 -40.22
C VAL A 16 11.39 -21.43 -39.51
N ILE A 17 12.52 -21.52 -40.22
CA ILE A 17 13.83 -21.15 -39.65
C ILE A 17 13.87 -19.66 -39.31
N LEU A 18 13.41 -18.78 -40.21
CA LEU A 18 13.32 -17.35 -39.96
C LEU A 18 12.39 -17.02 -38.79
N TYR A 19 11.24 -17.70 -38.69
CA TYR A 19 10.34 -17.58 -37.57
C TYR A 19 11.01 -17.99 -36.25
N LEU A 20 11.67 -19.15 -36.20
CA LEU A 20 12.37 -19.61 -35.00
C LEU A 20 13.50 -18.67 -34.58
N ILE A 21 14.24 -18.09 -35.54
CA ILE A 21 15.26 -17.08 -35.26
C ILE A 21 14.60 -15.81 -34.69
N ASN A 22 13.52 -15.34 -35.30
CA ASN A 22 12.80 -14.15 -34.85
C ASN A 22 12.22 -14.31 -33.44
N THR A 23 11.60 -15.46 -33.14
CA THR A 23 11.07 -15.76 -31.80
C THR A 23 12.18 -15.80 -30.75
N ARG A 24 13.32 -16.44 -31.05
CA ARG A 24 14.47 -16.46 -30.12
C ARG A 24 15.14 -15.10 -29.94
N MET A 25 15.06 -14.20 -30.93
CA MET A 25 15.53 -12.83 -30.77
C MET A 25 14.58 -12.00 -29.91
N GLN A 26 13.26 -12.23 -30.00
CA GLN A 26 12.27 -11.53 -29.17
C GLN A 26 12.46 -11.78 -27.67
N ASP A 27 12.88 -12.99 -27.26
CA ASP A 27 13.20 -13.30 -25.86
C ASP A 27 14.34 -12.44 -25.27
N LYS A 28 15.16 -11.81 -26.13
CA LYS A 28 16.22 -10.88 -25.70
C LYS A 28 15.74 -9.44 -25.55
N TYR A 29 14.55 -9.12 -26.04
CA TYR A 29 13.94 -7.79 -25.98
C TYR A 29 12.81 -7.68 -24.95
N THR A 30 12.32 -8.81 -24.42
CA THR A 30 11.51 -8.80 -23.21
C THR A 30 12.44 -8.45 -22.04
N ALA A 31 12.39 -7.20 -21.60
CA ALA A 31 13.11 -6.74 -20.41
C ALA A 31 12.81 -7.72 -19.26
N LYS A 32 13.87 -8.26 -18.64
CA LYS A 32 13.67 -9.06 -17.43
C LYS A 32 13.36 -8.08 -16.32
N ASP A 33 12.28 -8.32 -15.62
CA ASP A 33 11.86 -7.46 -14.53
C ASP A 33 12.68 -7.80 -13.27
N THR A 34 13.15 -6.76 -12.57
CA THR A 34 13.93 -6.90 -11.33
C THR A 34 13.07 -6.44 -10.16
N ASP A 35 13.00 -7.25 -9.10
CA ASP A 35 12.30 -6.86 -7.88
C ASP A 35 12.86 -5.54 -7.30
N LEU A 36 11.94 -4.65 -6.95
CA LEU A 36 12.23 -3.31 -6.46
C LEU A 36 12.32 -3.25 -4.93
N PHE A 37 11.59 -4.14 -4.25
CA PHE A 37 11.41 -4.15 -2.80
C PHE A 37 11.70 -5.55 -2.22
N SER A 38 12.98 -5.89 -2.14
CA SER A 38 13.41 -7.24 -1.71
C SER A 38 13.41 -7.48 -0.20
N ASN A 39 13.03 -6.49 0.61
CA ASN A 39 12.93 -6.65 2.05
C ASN A 39 11.48 -6.99 2.41
N GLY A 40 11.29 -8.09 3.15
CA GLY A 40 9.97 -8.47 3.65
C GLY A 40 9.39 -7.42 4.60
N ARG A 41 8.06 -7.30 4.58
CA ARG A 41 7.28 -6.34 5.38
C ARG A 41 7.53 -6.43 6.89
N GLU A 42 8.00 -7.57 7.38
CA GLU A 42 8.39 -7.82 8.76
C GLU A 42 9.62 -7.01 9.21
N HIS A 43 10.50 -6.65 8.26
CA HIS A 43 11.73 -5.91 8.53
C HIS A 43 11.53 -4.39 8.52
N ILE A 44 10.41 -3.92 7.98
CA ILE A 44 10.09 -2.50 7.88
C ILE A 44 9.44 -2.05 9.20
N THR A 45 10.08 -1.12 9.88
CA THR A 45 9.61 -0.55 11.15
C THR A 45 9.24 0.91 11.04
N ARG A 46 9.61 1.58 9.94
CA ARG A 46 9.27 2.98 9.72
C ARG A 46 9.16 3.29 8.23
N ILE A 47 8.09 4.01 7.87
CA ILE A 47 7.79 4.46 6.52
C ILE A 47 7.75 5.98 6.55
N PHE A 48 8.54 6.61 5.71
CA PHE A 48 8.57 8.06 5.56
C PHE A 48 8.17 8.43 4.13
N ILE A 49 7.12 9.23 3.99
CA ILE A 49 6.59 9.69 2.71
C ILE A 49 6.66 11.21 2.70
N GLN A 50 7.28 11.77 1.69
CA GLN A 50 7.37 13.21 1.50
C GLN A 50 6.96 13.60 0.09
N LYS A 51 6.19 14.67 -0.03
CA LYS A 51 5.78 15.24 -1.30
C LYS A 51 5.62 16.73 -1.16
N ASN A 52 6.38 17.50 -1.93
CA ASN A 52 6.49 18.95 -1.76
C ASN A 52 6.87 19.27 -0.28
N ASP A 53 6.13 20.16 0.37
CA ASP A 53 6.29 20.55 1.77
C ASP A 53 5.49 19.67 2.75
N GLU A 54 4.77 18.66 2.25
CA GLU A 54 4.02 17.73 3.10
C GLU A 54 4.84 16.49 3.38
N GLU A 55 4.87 16.08 4.64
CA GLU A 55 5.52 14.85 5.09
C GLU A 55 4.58 14.02 5.96
N LEU A 56 4.80 12.71 5.91
CA LEU A 56 4.12 11.75 6.76
C LEU A 56 5.12 10.69 7.18
N GLU A 57 5.12 10.41 8.47
CA GLU A 57 5.92 9.34 9.05
C GLU A 57 5.00 8.36 9.77
N LEU A 58 5.15 7.08 9.44
CA LEU A 58 4.52 5.97 10.14
C LEU A 58 5.60 5.18 10.84
N VAL A 59 5.41 4.91 12.13
CA VAL A 59 6.35 4.15 12.96
C VAL A 59 5.63 2.94 13.53
N LYS A 60 6.33 1.80 13.52
CA LYS A 60 5.85 0.57 14.15
C LYS A 60 6.32 0.54 15.60
N VAL A 61 5.37 0.56 16.53
CA VAL A 61 5.59 0.41 17.97
C VAL A 61 5.03 -0.95 18.37
N ASP A 62 5.92 -1.86 18.80
CA ASP A 62 5.64 -3.28 19.02
C ASP A 62 5.03 -3.97 17.78
N THR A 63 3.70 -4.06 17.76
CA THR A 63 2.92 -4.70 16.68
C THR A 63 2.00 -3.72 15.95
N LEU A 64 1.87 -2.50 16.45
CA LEU A 64 0.95 -1.49 15.95
C LEU A 64 1.70 -0.41 15.16
N TRP A 65 1.03 0.13 14.16
CA TRP A 65 1.51 1.29 13.41
C TRP A 65 0.89 2.56 14.00
N THR A 66 1.71 3.59 14.15
CA THR A 66 1.31 4.92 14.64
C THR A 66 1.75 5.98 13.65
N ILE A 67 1.02 7.10 13.59
CA ILE A 67 1.36 8.26 12.75
C ILE A 67 2.14 9.25 13.61
N THR A 68 3.36 9.60 13.22
CA THR A 68 4.12 10.65 13.94
C THR A 68 3.38 11.99 13.81
N ASN A 69 3.41 12.80 14.87
CA ASN A 69 2.74 14.10 14.95
C ASN A 69 1.21 14.02 14.85
N ASN A 70 0.61 12.84 15.08
CA ASN A 70 -0.83 12.66 15.10
C ASN A 70 -1.26 11.55 16.08
N ASP A 71 -1.49 11.94 17.34
CA ASP A 71 -1.80 10.99 18.42
C ASP A 71 -3.30 10.63 18.50
N SER A 72 -4.17 11.29 17.73
CA SER A 72 -5.62 11.10 17.81
C SER A 72 -6.18 10.12 16.79
N LEU A 73 -5.34 9.60 15.89
CA LEU A 73 -5.75 8.70 14.82
C LEU A 73 -5.14 7.31 15.00
N ASP A 74 -5.99 6.29 14.93
CA ASP A 74 -5.56 4.91 14.85
C ASP A 74 -5.28 4.54 13.40
N VAL A 75 -4.12 3.92 13.13
CA VAL A 75 -3.78 3.47 11.77
C VAL A 75 -4.73 2.37 11.33
N LYS A 76 -5.39 2.60 10.18
CA LYS A 76 -6.27 1.65 9.53
C LYS A 76 -5.48 0.44 9.03
N LYS A 77 -5.67 -0.71 9.70
CA LYS A 77 -4.97 -1.98 9.39
C LYS A 77 -5.11 -2.39 7.93
N ASN A 78 -6.27 -2.20 7.32
CA ASN A 78 -6.50 -2.50 5.90
C ASN A 78 -5.67 -1.61 4.96
N ILE A 79 -5.53 -0.32 5.26
CA ILE A 79 -4.76 0.61 4.42
C ILE A 79 -3.28 0.28 4.46
N ILE A 80 -2.73 0.05 5.65
CA ILE A 80 -1.31 -0.33 5.79
C ILE A 80 -1.02 -1.71 5.18
N ASN A 81 -1.94 -2.68 5.30
CA ASN A 81 -1.79 -3.98 4.65
C ASN A 81 -1.82 -3.85 3.13
N ASN A 82 -2.81 -3.14 2.59
CA ASN A 82 -2.90 -2.91 1.14
C ASN A 82 -1.66 -2.18 0.60
N PHE A 83 -1.06 -1.27 1.38
CA PHE A 83 0.20 -0.64 1.01
C PHE A 83 1.31 -1.67 0.85
N PHE A 84 1.51 -2.55 1.83
CA PHE A 84 2.52 -3.61 1.75
C PHE A 84 2.24 -4.57 0.60
N ASP A 85 1.00 -5.01 0.43
CA ASP A 85 0.60 -5.94 -0.62
C ASP A 85 0.81 -5.34 -2.02
N ASP A 86 0.69 -4.02 -2.17
CA ASP A 86 0.91 -3.33 -3.44
C ASP A 86 2.39 -3.09 -3.74
N ILE A 87 3.23 -2.83 -2.74
CA ILE A 87 4.69 -2.67 -2.94
C ILE A 87 5.42 -4.00 -3.07
N GLU A 88 4.87 -5.05 -2.48
CA GLU A 88 5.40 -6.41 -2.57
C GLU A 88 5.21 -6.95 -3.99
N GLY A 89 6.31 -7.40 -4.61
CA GLY A 89 6.30 -7.87 -5.99
C GLY A 89 6.13 -6.77 -7.04
N ILE A 90 6.40 -5.51 -6.70
CA ILE A 90 6.67 -4.51 -7.74
C ILE A 90 8.03 -4.79 -8.31
N GLU A 91 8.05 -4.86 -9.63
CA GLU A 91 9.28 -5.01 -10.38
C GLU A 91 9.55 -3.73 -11.15
N ARG A 92 10.82 -3.54 -11.49
CA ARG A 92 11.28 -2.50 -12.41
C ARG A 92 11.82 -3.14 -13.67
N GLU A 93 11.70 -2.41 -14.76
CA GLU A 93 12.38 -2.76 -16.01
C GLU A 93 13.91 -2.77 -15.78
N GLU A 94 14.62 -3.78 -16.29
CA GLU A 94 16.08 -3.90 -16.17
C GLU A 94 16.82 -2.72 -16.85
N SER A 95 16.26 -2.21 -17.95
CA SER A 95 16.84 -1.09 -18.69
C SER A 95 16.30 0.25 -18.16
N PRO A 96 17.18 1.18 -17.75
CA PRO A 96 16.75 2.51 -17.35
C PRO A 96 16.23 3.31 -18.55
N ILE A 97 15.08 3.96 -18.39
CA ILE A 97 14.53 4.87 -19.40
C ILE A 97 15.34 6.16 -19.54
N SER A 98 16.12 6.51 -18.51
CA SER A 98 17.05 7.63 -18.56
C SER A 98 18.19 7.46 -17.56
N THR A 99 19.38 7.88 -17.96
CA THR A 99 20.57 7.91 -17.09
C THR A 99 21.03 9.34 -16.78
N ASN A 100 20.43 10.33 -17.46
CA ASN A 100 20.82 11.73 -17.41
C ASN A 100 19.98 12.50 -16.38
N PRO A 101 20.59 13.07 -15.32
CA PRO A 101 19.90 13.86 -14.30
C PRO A 101 19.08 15.03 -14.83
N LYS A 102 19.45 15.62 -15.97
CA LYS A 102 18.70 16.71 -16.60
C LYS A 102 17.27 16.30 -16.99
N ASN A 103 17.01 15.00 -17.13
CA ASN A 103 15.69 14.48 -17.46
C ASN A 103 14.82 14.18 -16.24
N TRP A 104 15.29 14.34 -14.99
CA TRP A 104 14.50 14.01 -13.81
C TRP A 104 13.15 14.75 -13.78
N SER A 105 13.16 16.05 -14.09
CA SER A 105 11.94 16.86 -14.18
C SER A 105 10.99 16.39 -15.30
N LYS A 106 11.52 15.84 -16.39
CA LYS A 106 10.69 15.27 -17.47
C LYS A 106 9.84 14.10 -16.98
N TYR A 107 10.39 13.30 -16.05
CA TYR A 107 9.77 12.12 -15.48
C TYR A 107 9.18 12.34 -14.07
N SER A 108 9.22 13.58 -13.56
CA SER A 108 8.74 13.95 -12.22
C SER A 108 9.40 13.13 -11.10
N VAL A 109 10.70 12.86 -11.24
CA VAL A 109 11.53 12.15 -10.23
C VAL A 109 12.63 13.06 -9.65
N ASP A 110 12.50 14.36 -9.88
CA ASP A 110 13.29 15.38 -9.21
C ASP A 110 12.79 15.60 -7.77
N ASP A 111 13.64 16.21 -6.95
CA ASP A 111 13.34 16.33 -5.52
C ASP A 111 12.16 17.24 -5.21
N SER A 112 11.78 18.13 -6.13
CA SER A 112 10.68 19.08 -5.93
C SER A 112 9.31 18.52 -6.34
N ALA A 113 9.25 17.74 -7.42
CA ALA A 113 7.99 17.25 -7.98
C ALA A 113 7.70 15.76 -7.65
N GLY A 114 8.74 15.01 -7.29
CA GLY A 114 8.62 13.59 -6.98
C GLY A 114 7.99 13.33 -5.61
N THR A 115 7.35 12.17 -5.49
CA THR A 115 6.97 11.62 -4.18
C THR A 115 8.14 10.79 -3.67
N HIS A 116 8.73 11.20 -2.55
CA HIS A 116 9.81 10.50 -1.89
C HIS A 116 9.23 9.47 -0.92
N LEU A 117 9.75 8.25 -1.01
CA LEU A 117 9.45 7.14 -0.11
C LEU A 117 10.77 6.63 0.47
N SER A 118 10.89 6.64 1.78
CA SER A 118 12.02 6.03 2.50
C SER A 118 11.51 4.97 3.45
N LEU A 119 12.10 3.78 3.36
CA LEU A 119 11.78 2.64 4.21
C LEU A 119 12.94 2.38 5.15
N TYR A 120 12.64 2.21 6.43
CA TYR A 120 13.62 1.93 7.46
C TYR A 120 13.23 0.67 8.23
N GLY A 121 14.25 -0.08 8.65
CA GLY A 121 14.13 -1.20 9.56
C GLY A 121 14.61 -0.86 10.96
N LEU A 122 14.80 -1.92 11.75
CA LEU A 122 15.28 -1.85 13.14
C LEU A 122 16.53 -0.95 13.25
N ASN A 123 16.59 -0.16 14.32
CA ASN A 123 17.67 0.80 14.61
C ASN A 123 17.85 1.88 13.52
N ASN A 124 16.77 2.31 12.87
CA ASN A 124 16.78 3.31 11.81
C ASN A 124 17.67 2.95 10.61
N LYS A 125 17.92 1.66 10.38
CA LYS A 125 18.66 1.20 9.19
C LYS A 125 17.84 1.51 7.94
N GLU A 126 18.38 2.31 7.02
CA GLU A 126 17.76 2.57 5.72
C GLU A 126 17.72 1.27 4.90
N LEU A 127 16.50 0.85 4.53
CA LEU A 127 16.26 -0.33 3.69
C LEU A 127 16.18 0.05 2.20
N GLY A 128 15.74 1.27 1.91
CA GLY A 128 15.74 1.84 0.58
C GLY A 128 15.09 3.22 0.54
N ARG A 129 15.58 4.05 -0.39
CA ARG A 129 15.03 5.36 -0.70
C ARG A 129 14.59 5.38 -2.15
N TYR A 130 13.41 5.91 -2.40
CA TYR A 130 12.78 5.87 -3.71
C TYR A 130 12.15 7.22 -4.01
N VAL A 131 12.29 7.68 -5.24
CA VAL A 131 11.61 8.89 -5.72
C VAL A 131 10.73 8.50 -6.88
N LEU A 132 9.42 8.58 -6.66
CA LEU A 132 8.40 8.16 -7.61
C LEU A 132 7.79 9.36 -8.32
N GLY A 133 7.72 9.24 -9.64
CA GLY A 133 7.14 10.21 -10.55
C GLY A 133 6.03 9.61 -11.39
N ARG A 134 5.10 10.45 -11.82
CA ARG A 134 4.04 10.04 -12.73
C ARG A 134 4.63 9.80 -14.12
N SER A 135 4.40 8.62 -14.69
CA SER A 135 4.75 8.36 -16.08
C SER A 135 3.81 9.15 -17.01
N LYS A 136 4.39 9.82 -18.02
CA LYS A 136 3.64 10.60 -19.02
C LYS A 136 3.09 9.74 -20.16
N THR A 137 3.72 8.60 -20.42
CA THR A 137 3.41 7.72 -21.55
C THR A 137 2.53 6.55 -21.15
N ASN A 138 2.65 6.06 -19.91
CA ASN A 138 1.87 4.93 -19.42
C ASN A 138 1.40 5.15 -17.99
N TRP A 139 0.12 5.47 -17.81
CA TRP A 139 -0.47 5.75 -16.50
C TRP A 139 -0.51 4.54 -15.56
N SER A 140 -0.38 3.31 -16.06
CA SER A 140 -0.32 2.11 -15.22
C SER A 140 1.06 1.89 -14.58
N GLN A 141 2.06 2.68 -14.95
CA GLN A 141 3.43 2.59 -14.44
C GLN A 141 3.83 3.89 -13.73
N ASN A 142 4.85 3.82 -12.89
CA ASN A 142 5.52 4.99 -12.33
C ASN A 142 6.95 5.06 -12.83
N ALA A 143 7.45 6.28 -13.02
CA ALA A 143 8.87 6.50 -13.14
C ALA A 143 9.47 6.45 -11.73
N ILE A 144 10.60 5.77 -11.56
CA ILE A 144 11.23 5.62 -10.25
C ILE A 144 12.73 5.84 -10.32
N ARG A 145 13.25 6.58 -9.35
CA ARG A 145 14.68 6.71 -9.06
C ARG A 145 14.95 6.03 -7.73
N ILE A 146 16.03 5.25 -7.66
CA ILE A 146 16.34 4.38 -6.53
C ILE A 146 17.62 4.87 -5.89
N ASN A 147 17.55 5.08 -4.58
CA ASN A 147 18.57 5.70 -3.75
C ASN A 147 19.04 7.03 -4.37
N ASP A 148 20.32 7.35 -4.19
CA ASP A 148 20.93 8.54 -4.76
C ASP A 148 21.44 8.31 -6.21
N GLY A 149 20.93 7.29 -6.90
CA GLY A 149 21.32 6.96 -8.27
C GLY A 149 20.76 7.92 -9.31
N SER A 150 21.48 8.13 -10.43
CA SER A 150 21.01 8.99 -11.53
C SER A 150 20.00 8.35 -12.48
N HIS A 151 19.87 7.03 -12.39
CA HIS A 151 19.05 6.22 -13.29
C HIS A 151 17.57 6.31 -12.93
N VAL A 152 16.75 6.41 -13.98
CA VAL A 152 15.29 6.40 -13.91
C VAL A 152 14.80 5.13 -14.56
N TYR A 153 13.94 4.40 -13.87
CA TYR A 153 13.32 3.15 -14.31
C TYR A 153 11.80 3.32 -14.40
N LEU A 154 11.13 2.36 -15.04
CA LEU A 154 9.68 2.21 -14.96
C LEU A 154 9.33 1.03 -14.06
N THR A 155 8.28 1.18 -13.27
CA THR A 155 7.72 0.11 -12.44
C THR A 155 6.68 -0.70 -13.22
N SER A 156 6.44 -1.95 -12.82
CA SER A 156 5.40 -2.81 -13.39
C SER A 156 3.98 -2.34 -13.06
N LYS A 157 3.81 -1.59 -11.95
CA LYS A 157 2.52 -1.08 -11.45
C LYS A 157 2.62 0.36 -10.95
N ASN A 158 1.47 1.03 -10.84
CA ASN A 158 1.36 2.37 -10.30
C ASN A 158 0.94 2.34 -8.82
N ILE A 159 1.79 2.86 -7.94
CA ILE A 159 1.57 2.95 -6.49
C ILE A 159 1.51 4.37 -5.95
N LEU A 160 1.64 5.40 -6.79
CA LEU A 160 1.58 6.80 -6.33
C LEU A 160 0.32 7.12 -5.52
N HIS A 161 -0.80 6.45 -5.82
CA HIS A 161 -2.05 6.63 -5.10
C HIS A 161 -2.02 6.09 -3.67
N ARG A 162 -1.09 5.19 -3.34
CA ARG A 162 -0.85 4.68 -1.98
C ARG A 162 0.07 5.59 -1.16
N LEU A 163 0.94 6.35 -1.83
CA LEU A 163 1.92 7.24 -1.21
C LEU A 163 1.29 8.59 -0.84
N GLN A 164 0.29 8.57 0.04
CA GLN A 164 -0.39 9.77 0.53
C GLN A 164 0.33 10.36 1.74
N THR A 165 0.49 11.67 1.77
CA THR A 165 1.05 12.46 2.89
C THR A 165 0.00 12.83 3.95
N ARG A 166 -1.29 12.60 3.69
CA ARG A 166 -2.38 13.02 4.58
C ARG A 166 -2.57 12.01 5.72
N PRO A 167 -2.49 12.39 7.01
CA PRO A 167 -2.71 11.48 8.13
C PRO A 167 -4.06 10.77 8.09
N THR A 168 -5.13 11.45 7.68
CA THR A 168 -6.49 10.87 7.58
C THR A 168 -6.66 9.82 6.49
N TYR A 169 -5.72 9.73 5.53
CA TYR A 169 -5.69 8.61 4.60
C TYR A 169 -5.29 7.31 5.32
N TRP A 170 -4.32 7.39 6.21
CA TRP A 170 -3.75 6.26 6.93
C TRP A 170 -4.51 5.95 8.22
N GLY A 171 -5.00 6.97 8.91
CA GLY A 171 -5.67 6.84 10.19
C GLY A 171 -7.17 7.06 10.13
N GLU A 172 -7.87 6.57 11.15
CA GLU A 172 -9.26 6.88 11.46
C GLU A 172 -9.37 7.30 12.93
N ILE A 173 -10.41 8.08 13.23
CA ILE A 173 -10.69 8.44 14.62
C ILE A 173 -11.12 7.15 15.32
N PRO A 174 -10.50 6.80 16.47
CA PRO A 174 -10.90 5.62 17.23
C PRO A 174 -12.39 5.69 17.50
N LYS A 175 -13.09 4.59 17.24
CA LYS A 175 -14.52 4.50 17.60
C LYS A 175 -14.62 4.64 19.12
N PRO A 176 -15.57 5.45 19.63
CA PRO A 176 -15.88 5.42 21.05
C PRO A 176 -16.09 3.96 21.48
N PRO A 177 -15.62 3.54 22.67
CA PRO A 177 -15.97 2.24 23.18
C PRO A 177 -17.49 2.11 23.10
N GLU A 178 -17.98 1.06 22.42
CA GLU A 178 -19.38 0.67 22.50
C GLU A 178 -19.67 0.58 23.99
N GLU A 179 -20.57 1.44 24.48
CA GLU A 179 -21.14 1.27 25.81
C GLU A 179 -21.73 -0.14 25.77
N GLU A 180 -21.07 -1.10 26.42
CA GLU A 180 -21.73 -2.33 26.80
C GLU A 180 -22.96 -1.84 27.55
N GLU A 181 -24.14 -1.94 26.94
CA GLU A 181 -25.39 -1.92 27.67
C GLU A 181 -25.23 -3.04 28.68
N THR A 182 -24.73 -2.72 29.88
CA THR A 182 -25.04 -3.46 31.07
C THR A 182 -26.55 -3.53 31.04
N GLU A 183 -27.07 -4.67 30.58
CA GLU A 183 -28.39 -5.12 30.97
C GLU A 183 -28.39 -4.98 32.48
N GLU A 184 -28.94 -3.87 32.98
CA GLU A 184 -29.35 -3.78 34.36
C GLU A 184 -30.40 -4.85 34.51
N ASP A 185 -29.91 -6.04 34.88
CA ASP A 185 -30.68 -7.14 35.43
C ASP A 185 -31.64 -6.50 36.40
N SER A 186 -32.90 -6.45 35.97
CA SER A 186 -34.00 -5.90 36.71
C SER A 186 -33.97 -6.56 38.08
N LEU A 187 -33.50 -5.83 39.09
CA LEU A 187 -33.77 -6.18 40.48
C LEU A 187 -35.30 -6.12 40.60
N ILE A 188 -35.94 -7.27 40.42
CA ILE A 188 -37.33 -7.50 40.76
C ILE A 188 -37.42 -7.20 42.25
N ILE A 189 -37.79 -5.98 42.60
CA ILE A 189 -38.22 -5.63 43.95
C ILE A 189 -39.52 -6.42 44.14
N PRO A 190 -39.58 -7.44 45.01
CA PRO A 190 -40.87 -8.09 45.29
C PRO A 190 -41.82 -7.02 45.85
N GLU A 191 -42.99 -6.89 45.22
CA GLU A 191 -44.07 -6.04 45.74
C GLU A 191 -44.34 -6.45 47.20
N VAL A 192 -44.12 -5.51 48.13
CA VAL A 192 -44.47 -5.71 49.53
C VAL A 192 -46.00 -5.85 49.59
N PRO A 193 -46.54 -6.95 50.15
CA PRO A 193 -47.99 -7.08 50.27
C PRO A 193 -48.52 -5.96 51.17
N THR A 194 -49.37 -5.11 50.61
CA THR A 194 -50.12 -4.09 51.34
C THR A 194 -50.99 -4.78 52.39
N ILE A 195 -50.61 -4.68 53.66
CA ILE A 195 -51.44 -5.13 54.78
C ILE A 195 -52.53 -4.08 54.97
N THR A 196 -53.74 -4.38 54.51
CA THR A 196 -54.93 -3.58 54.83
C THR A 196 -55.26 -3.77 56.31
N ILE A 197 -54.98 -2.76 57.12
CA ILE A 197 -55.37 -2.73 58.53
C ILE A 197 -56.89 -2.41 58.59
N PRO A 198 -57.72 -3.22 59.27
CA PRO A 198 -59.13 -2.89 59.44
C PRO A 198 -59.31 -1.64 60.32
N PRO A 199 -60.35 -0.82 60.08
CA PRO A 199 -60.58 0.41 60.83
C PRO A 199 -60.88 0.11 62.31
N LEU A 200 -60.30 0.93 63.19
CA LEU A 200 -60.49 0.90 64.64
C LEU A 200 -61.99 1.12 64.99
N PRO A 201 -62.59 0.36 65.90
CA PRO A 201 -63.95 0.62 66.36
C PRO A 201 -64.02 1.96 67.11
N ASP A 202 -65.00 2.78 66.73
CA ASP A 202 -65.35 4.04 67.39
C ASP A 202 -65.76 3.77 68.84
N THR A 203 -64.93 4.18 69.80
CA THR A 203 -65.35 4.29 71.21
C THR A 203 -65.49 5.76 71.56
N SER A 204 -66.55 6.37 71.04
CA SER A 204 -67.07 7.64 71.54
C SER A 204 -68.19 7.37 72.55
N GLY A 205 -67.91 7.62 73.82
CA GLY A 205 -68.92 8.15 74.75
C GLY A 205 -69.52 7.21 75.79
N THR A 206 -69.22 7.56 77.05
CA THR A 206 -70.01 7.40 78.30
C THR A 206 -70.22 6.01 78.89
#